data_AF-A0A939G0D9-F1
#
_entry.id   AF-A0A939G0D9-F1
#
_cell.length_a   1.000
_cell.length_b   1.000
_cell.length_c   1.000
_cell.angle_alpha   90.00
_cell.angle_beta   90.00
_cell.angle_gamma   90.00
#
_symmetry.space_group_name_H-M   'P 1'
#
loop_
_entity.id
_entity.type
_entity.pdbx_description
1 polymer ?
#
loop_
_entity_poly.entity_id
_entity_poly.type
_entity_poly.pdbx_seq_one_letter_code
_entity_poly.pdbx_strand_id
1 'polypeptide(L)'
;MDIRIAFAIPTIVALTALSACATRPAATQAADTGLDRMERLTLNAHRCWFKSKDPAFARYTLAPELSSFSGRPRFLLVPKGKPEERPLVVIEGRSGSSEIETYGPLMSDTIGHRIGADIKRWSAGDNGCAS
;
A
#
# COMPACT_ATOMS: atom_id res chain seq x y z
N MET A 1 -10.94 62.22 -65.00
CA MET A 1 -10.41 60.94 -65.48
C MET A 1 -9.93 60.17 -64.28
N ASP A 2 -10.57 59.04 -64.06
CA ASP A 2 -10.57 58.18 -62.89
C ASP A 2 -9.21 57.53 -62.59
N ILE A 3 -8.98 57.18 -61.33
CA ILE A 3 -8.68 55.80 -60.90
C ILE A 3 -8.76 55.73 -59.37
N ARG A 4 -9.73 54.93 -58.89
CA ARG A 4 -9.85 54.45 -57.51
C ARG A 4 -8.89 53.27 -57.36
N ILE A 5 -8.03 53.26 -56.34
CA ILE A 5 -7.29 52.06 -55.93
C ILE A 5 -7.70 51.70 -54.51
N ALA A 6 -8.30 50.52 -54.42
CA ALA A 6 -8.84 49.90 -53.23
C ALA A 6 -7.74 49.23 -52.38
N PHE A 7 -7.98 49.26 -51.06
CA PHE A 7 -7.62 48.27 -50.03
C PHE A 7 -6.49 47.26 -50.31
N ALA A 8 -5.52 47.22 -49.38
CA ALA A 8 -5.21 45.99 -48.64
C ALA A 8 -4.31 46.29 -47.43
N ILE A 9 -4.86 46.12 -46.23
CA ILE A 9 -4.13 46.10 -44.96
C ILE A 9 -3.64 44.65 -44.75
N PRO A 10 -2.33 44.37 -44.65
CA PRO A 10 -1.88 43.07 -44.18
C PRO A 10 -1.72 43.11 -42.66
N THR A 11 -2.74 42.61 -41.95
CA THR A 11 -2.70 42.29 -40.52
C THR A 11 -1.78 41.09 -40.33
N ILE A 12 -0.54 41.31 -39.85
CA ILE A 12 0.36 40.21 -39.47
C ILE A 12 -0.09 39.72 -38.09
N VAL A 13 -0.82 38.61 -38.10
CA VAL A 13 -1.25 37.89 -36.89
C VAL A 13 -0.04 37.23 -36.26
N ALA A 14 0.26 37.63 -35.02
CA ALA A 14 1.23 36.99 -34.15
C ALA A 14 0.74 35.59 -33.73
N LEU A 15 1.47 34.54 -34.12
CA LEU A 15 1.32 33.20 -33.53
C LEU A 15 2.55 32.92 -32.65
N THR A 16 2.51 33.39 -31.41
CA THR A 16 3.45 32.99 -30.37
C THR A 16 2.79 32.04 -29.38
N ALA A 17 3.43 30.88 -29.23
CA ALA A 17 3.49 30.03 -28.03
C ALA A 17 2.20 29.40 -27.50
N LEU A 18 1.93 28.16 -27.93
CA LEU A 18 1.32 27.14 -27.06
C LEU A 18 2.08 25.82 -27.19
N SER A 19 3.16 25.66 -26.40
CA SER A 19 3.80 24.38 -26.17
C SER A 19 4.22 24.27 -24.70
N ALA A 20 3.22 24.18 -23.81
CA ALA A 20 3.47 23.96 -22.38
C ALA A 20 2.22 23.43 -21.64
N CYS A 21 1.60 22.36 -22.13
CA CYS A 21 0.64 21.56 -21.35
C CYS A 21 0.70 20.10 -21.80
N ALA A 22 1.89 19.48 -21.70
CA ALA A 22 1.95 18.03 -21.66
C ALA A 22 1.63 17.60 -20.22
N THR A 23 0.35 17.33 -19.95
CA THR A 23 -0.07 16.61 -18.75
C THR A 23 0.71 15.30 -18.74
N ARG A 24 1.68 15.15 -17.84
CA ARG A 24 2.32 13.85 -17.61
C ARG A 24 1.19 12.85 -17.34
N PRO A 25 1.09 11.73 -18.08
CA PRO A 25 0.23 10.65 -17.66
C PRO A 25 0.63 10.33 -16.22
N ALA A 26 -0.32 10.41 -15.28
CA ALA A 26 -0.10 9.81 -13.99
C ALA A 26 0.36 8.38 -14.28
N ALA A 27 1.53 7.99 -13.76
CA ALA A 27 1.98 6.62 -13.87
C ALA A 27 0.80 5.76 -13.44
N THR A 28 0.32 4.87 -14.29
CA THR A 28 -0.68 3.89 -13.94
C THR A 28 -0.09 3.15 -12.75
N GLN A 29 -0.54 3.50 -11.53
CA GLN A 29 -0.21 2.74 -10.34
C GLN A 29 -0.60 1.31 -10.70
N ALA A 30 0.38 0.41 -10.78
CA ALA A 30 0.09 -1.01 -10.93
C ALA A 30 -1.00 -1.34 -9.91
N ALA A 31 -2.11 -1.94 -10.38
CA ALA A 31 -3.23 -2.24 -9.51
C ALA A 31 -2.70 -3.04 -8.33
N ASP A 32 -2.68 -2.43 -7.13
CA ASP A 32 -2.20 -3.04 -5.90
C ASP A 32 -3.04 -4.29 -5.65
N THR A 33 -2.51 -5.45 -6.04
CA THR A 33 -3.23 -6.69 -5.85
C THR A 33 -3.35 -6.95 -4.36
N GLY A 34 -4.40 -7.66 -3.93
CA GLY A 34 -4.50 -8.07 -2.52
C GLY A 34 -3.24 -8.83 -2.04
N LEU A 35 -2.54 -9.50 -2.96
CA LEU A 35 -1.27 -10.17 -2.70
C LEU A 35 -0.14 -9.17 -2.45
N ASP A 36 0.09 -8.20 -3.34
CA ASP A 36 1.15 -7.19 -3.18
C ASP A 36 1.03 -6.44 -1.85
N ARG A 37 -0.20 -6.09 -1.45
CA ARG A 37 -0.47 -5.45 -0.17
C ARG A 37 -0.08 -6.33 1.01
N MET A 38 -0.49 -7.60 0.98
CA MET A 38 -0.20 -8.53 2.06
C MET A 38 1.27 -8.91 2.13
N GLU A 39 1.98 -8.96 1.00
CA GLU A 39 3.44 -9.07 0.94
C GLU A 39 4.11 -7.89 1.63
N ARG A 40 3.72 -6.64 1.31
CA ARG A 40 4.24 -5.45 2.00
C ARG A 40 4.00 -5.49 3.51
N LEU A 41 2.78 -5.83 3.92
CA LEU A 41 2.44 -5.92 5.36
C LEU A 41 3.28 -7.00 6.05
N THR A 42 3.46 -8.15 5.41
CA THR A 42 4.30 -9.24 5.92
C THR A 42 5.75 -8.80 6.11
N LEU A 43 6.32 -8.09 5.12
CA LEU A 43 7.68 -7.56 5.20
C LEU A 43 7.83 -6.50 6.29
N ASN A 44 6.83 -5.62 6.45
CA ASN A 44 6.82 -4.62 7.52
C ASN A 44 6.76 -5.27 8.89
N ALA A 45 5.87 -6.26 9.10
CA ALA A 45 5.80 -7.04 10.32
C ALA A 45 7.14 -7.74 10.62
N HIS A 46 7.71 -8.43 9.63
CA HIS A 46 9.01 -9.08 9.80
C HIS A 46 10.12 -8.11 10.21
N ARG A 47 10.20 -6.95 9.53
CA ARG A 47 11.20 -5.92 9.82
C ARG A 47 11.00 -5.30 11.20
N CYS A 48 9.80 -4.85 11.50
CA CYS A 48 9.51 -3.99 12.65
C CYS A 48 9.22 -4.73 13.95
N TRP A 49 8.78 -5.98 13.88
CA TRP A 49 8.55 -6.79 15.09
C TRP A 49 9.72 -7.73 15.38
N PHE A 50 10.31 -8.35 14.34
CA PHE A 50 11.28 -9.43 14.54
C PHE A 50 12.73 -9.03 14.25
N LYS A 51 13.02 -8.39 13.10
CA LYS A 51 14.40 -7.95 12.77
C LYS A 51 14.89 -6.85 13.71
N SER A 52 14.01 -5.92 14.09
CA SER A 52 14.26 -4.88 15.10
C SER A 52 14.41 -5.42 16.54
N LYS A 53 13.99 -6.67 16.77
CA LYS A 53 13.93 -7.33 18.09
C LYS A 53 13.00 -6.62 19.08
N ASP A 54 11.80 -6.24 18.63
CA ASP A 54 10.79 -5.66 19.53
C ASP A 54 10.45 -6.64 20.67
N PRO A 55 10.62 -6.24 21.94
CA PRO A 55 10.43 -7.14 23.08
C PRO A 55 9.00 -7.65 23.21
N ALA A 56 8.00 -6.91 22.74
CA ALA A 56 6.61 -7.37 22.79
C ALA A 56 6.38 -8.59 21.89
N PHE A 57 7.16 -8.74 20.82
CA PHE A 57 7.00 -9.83 19.85
C PHE A 57 7.97 -11.01 20.08
N ALA A 58 8.81 -10.94 21.11
CA ALA A 58 9.89 -11.90 21.37
C ALA A 58 9.42 -13.35 21.60
N ARG A 59 8.15 -13.55 21.96
CA ARG A 59 7.52 -14.85 22.24
C ARG A 59 6.81 -15.48 21.03
N TYR A 60 6.80 -14.78 19.91
CA TYR A 60 6.09 -15.22 18.70
C TYR A 60 7.05 -15.43 17.54
N THR A 61 6.56 -16.01 16.46
CA THR A 61 7.18 -15.95 15.14
C THR A 61 6.12 -15.63 14.09
N LEU A 62 6.57 -15.14 12.94
CA LEU A 62 5.71 -14.86 11.79
C LEU A 62 5.69 -16.07 10.85
N ALA A 63 4.50 -16.47 10.41
CA ALA A 63 4.31 -17.48 9.37
C ALA A 63 3.54 -16.88 8.19
N PRO A 64 4.16 -16.73 7.00
CA PRO A 64 3.47 -16.20 5.82
C PRO A 64 2.68 -17.31 5.10
N GLU A 65 1.43 -17.02 4.76
CA GLU A 65 0.55 -17.88 3.97
C GLU A 65 -0.03 -17.08 2.79
N LEU A 66 0.88 -16.53 1.99
CA LEU A 66 0.55 -15.60 0.91
C LEU A 66 0.07 -16.34 -0.35
N SER A 67 0.60 -17.53 -0.62
CA SER A 67 0.11 -18.43 -1.67
C SER A 67 -1.10 -19.21 -1.15
N SER A 68 -2.26 -18.56 -1.06
CA SER A 68 -3.49 -19.24 -0.65
C SER A 68 -4.31 -19.67 -1.87
N PHE A 69 -4.58 -20.97 -2.01
CA PHE A 69 -5.57 -21.49 -2.97
C PHE A 69 -6.98 -20.90 -2.76
N SER A 70 -7.26 -20.33 -1.58
CA SER A 70 -8.53 -19.67 -1.25
C SER A 70 -8.66 -18.23 -1.74
N GLY A 71 -7.62 -17.67 -2.37
CA GLY A 71 -7.62 -16.28 -2.86
C GLY A 71 -7.52 -15.22 -1.75
N ARG A 72 -7.21 -15.63 -0.51
CA ARG A 72 -7.05 -14.75 0.66
C ARG A 72 -5.63 -14.83 1.21
N PRO A 73 -4.69 -14.01 0.70
CA PRO A 73 -3.34 -13.95 1.23
C PRO A 73 -3.35 -13.48 2.68
N ARG A 74 -2.56 -14.14 3.52
CA ARG A 74 -2.49 -13.84 4.96
C ARG A 74 -1.09 -14.05 5.53
N PHE A 75 -0.85 -13.50 6.70
CA PHE A 75 0.25 -13.92 7.56
C PHE A 75 -0.25 -14.07 8.99
N LEU A 76 0.48 -14.88 9.74
CA LEU A 76 0.08 -15.34 11.06
C LEU A 76 1.15 -14.96 12.07
N LEU A 77 0.70 -14.67 13.30
CA LEU A 77 1.54 -14.79 14.47
C LEU A 77 1.24 -16.10 15.18
N VAL A 78 2.29 -16.88 15.41
CA VAL A 78 2.24 -18.19 16.06
C VAL A 78 3.26 -18.24 17.19
N PRO A 79 3.16 -19.17 18.14
CA PRO A 79 4.17 -19.34 19.18
C PRO A 79 5.56 -19.54 18.59
N LYS A 80 6.57 -18.93 19.22
CA LYS A 80 7.95 -19.01 18.74
C LYS A 80 8.43 -20.46 18.69
N GLY A 81 9.04 -20.83 17.56
CA GLY A 81 9.57 -22.17 17.32
C GLY A 81 8.53 -23.24 17.01
N LYS A 82 7.24 -22.87 16.90
CA LYS A 82 6.10 -23.76 16.63
C LYS A 82 5.22 -23.18 15.52
N PRO A 83 5.72 -23.08 14.27
CA PRO A 83 4.98 -22.47 13.16
C PRO A 83 3.67 -23.18 12.79
N GLU A 84 3.56 -24.47 13.11
CA GLU A 84 2.40 -25.33 12.88
C GLU A 84 1.33 -25.25 13.98
N GLU A 85 1.61 -24.58 15.09
CA GLU A 85 0.63 -24.40 16.16
C GLU A 85 -0.48 -23.41 15.77
N ARG A 86 -1.57 -23.45 16.55
CA ARG A 86 -2.73 -22.57 16.33
C ARG A 86 -2.29 -21.10 16.26
N PRO A 87 -2.72 -20.36 15.21
CA PRO A 87 -2.48 -18.93 15.11
C PRO A 87 -3.06 -18.14 16.28
N LEU A 88 -2.24 -17.24 16.79
CA LEU A 88 -2.57 -16.30 17.86
C LEU A 88 -3.10 -14.97 17.32
N VAL A 89 -2.67 -14.60 16.10
CA VAL A 89 -3.27 -13.55 15.28
C VAL A 89 -3.22 -13.98 13.82
N VAL A 90 -4.29 -13.68 13.10
CA VAL A 90 -4.38 -13.75 11.64
C VAL A 90 -4.55 -12.34 11.10
N ILE A 91 -3.73 -11.98 10.13
CA ILE A 91 -3.85 -10.73 9.37
C ILE A 91 -4.04 -11.14 7.91
N GLU A 92 -5.15 -10.73 7.32
CA GLU A 92 -5.50 -11.18 5.99
C GLU A 92 -6.20 -10.12 5.15
N GLY A 93 -6.02 -10.22 3.84
CA GLY A 93 -6.74 -9.40 2.88
C GLY A 93 -8.12 -9.98 2.57
N ARG A 94 -9.17 -9.14 2.62
CA ARG A 94 -10.49 -9.53 2.12
C ARG A 94 -10.48 -9.59 0.59
N SER A 95 -10.99 -10.69 0.04
CA SER A 95 -11.06 -10.86 -1.42
C SER A 95 -11.85 -9.73 -2.09
N GLY A 96 -11.32 -9.21 -3.20
CA GLY A 96 -11.93 -8.13 -3.97
C GLY A 96 -11.98 -6.77 -3.26
N SER A 97 -11.19 -6.56 -2.20
CA SER A 97 -11.22 -5.33 -1.39
C SER A 97 -9.84 -4.81 -1.00
N SER A 98 -9.79 -3.53 -0.62
CA SER A 98 -8.63 -2.92 0.05
C SER A 98 -8.53 -3.27 1.54
N GLU A 99 -9.59 -3.85 2.09
CA GLU A 99 -9.77 -4.09 3.52
C GLU A 99 -8.88 -5.21 4.05
N ILE A 100 -8.33 -4.98 5.24
CA ILE A 100 -7.51 -5.94 5.99
C ILE A 100 -8.27 -6.32 7.25
N GLU A 101 -8.45 -7.62 7.44
CA GLU A 101 -9.00 -8.17 8.67
C GLU A 101 -7.85 -8.56 9.60
N THR A 102 -8.04 -8.32 10.89
CA THR A 102 -7.06 -8.68 11.93
C THR A 102 -7.80 -9.21 13.14
N TYR A 103 -7.55 -10.47 13.47
CA TYR A 103 -8.31 -11.17 14.52
C TYR A 103 -7.47 -12.27 15.16
N GLY A 104 -7.90 -12.74 16.33
CA GLY A 104 -7.25 -13.82 17.07
C GLY A 104 -7.09 -13.49 18.57
N PRO A 105 -6.67 -14.47 19.37
CA PRO A 105 -6.52 -14.31 20.83
C PRO A 105 -5.76 -13.05 21.27
N LEU A 106 -4.62 -12.71 20.63
CA LEU A 106 -3.82 -11.57 21.08
C LEU A 106 -4.48 -10.21 20.81
N MET A 107 -5.54 -10.16 20.00
CA MET A 107 -6.26 -8.91 19.73
C MET A 107 -7.06 -8.42 20.94
N SER A 108 -7.31 -9.30 21.93
CA SER A 108 -7.93 -8.94 23.21
C SER A 108 -6.92 -8.61 24.31
N ASP A 109 -5.62 -8.81 24.05
CA ASP A 109 -4.54 -8.56 25.00
C ASP A 109 -3.92 -7.17 24.77
N THR A 110 -3.06 -6.73 25.70
CA THR A 110 -2.33 -5.44 25.62
C THR A 110 -1.55 -5.27 24.30
N ILE A 111 -0.99 -6.35 23.76
CA ILE A 111 -0.26 -6.31 22.49
C ILE A 111 -1.17 -6.09 21.28
N GLY A 112 -2.46 -6.45 21.37
CA GLY A 112 -3.44 -6.31 20.30
C GLY A 112 -3.60 -4.88 19.81
N HIS A 113 -3.55 -3.90 20.73
CA HIS A 113 -3.57 -2.48 20.36
C HIS A 113 -2.35 -2.09 19.50
N ARG A 114 -1.15 -2.58 19.85
CA ARG A 114 0.07 -2.32 19.07
C ARG A 114 -0.03 -2.93 17.67
N ILE A 115 -0.49 -4.18 17.59
CA ILE A 115 -0.71 -4.88 16.32
C ILE A 115 -1.66 -4.07 15.44
N GLY A 116 -2.85 -3.71 15.96
CA GLY A 116 -3.83 -2.94 15.20
C GLY A 116 -3.31 -1.58 14.73
N ALA A 117 -2.56 -0.87 15.57
CA ALA A 117 -1.95 0.42 15.22
C ALA A 117 -0.89 0.27 14.12
N ASP A 118 -0.04 -0.75 14.19
CA ASP A 118 0.99 -1.04 13.20
C ASP A 118 0.38 -1.43 11.85
N ILE A 119 -0.59 -2.34 11.84
CA ILE A 119 -1.31 -2.73 10.62
C ILE A 119 -1.98 -1.51 9.99
N LYS A 120 -2.70 -0.69 10.77
CA LYS A 120 -3.34 0.52 10.26
C LYS A 120 -2.33 1.49 9.65
N ARG A 121 -1.19 1.72 10.30
CA ARG A 121 -0.12 2.61 9.81
C ARG A 121 0.47 2.09 8.48
N TRP A 122 0.82 0.81 8.44
CA TRP A 122 1.39 0.18 7.25
C TRP A 122 0.39 0.11 6.09
N SER A 123 -0.89 -0.15 6.36
CA SER A 123 -1.96 -0.10 5.36
C SER A 123 -2.18 1.31 4.79
N ALA A 124 -1.88 2.36 5.55
CA ALA A 124 -1.90 3.75 5.09
C ALA A 124 -0.65 4.16 4.31
N GLY A 125 0.34 3.27 4.17
CA GLY A 125 1.56 3.48 3.37
C GLY A 125 2.77 3.98 4.16
N ASP A 126 2.61 4.31 5.44
CA ASP A 126 3.75 4.58 6.31
C ASP A 126 4.35 3.24 6.73
N ASN A 127 5.49 2.87 6.15
CA ASN A 127 6.17 1.61 6.41
C ASN A 127 7.10 1.69 7.65
N GLY A 128 7.06 2.75 8.45
CA GLY A 128 7.89 2.92 9.63
C GLY A 128 7.59 1.90 10.74
N CYS A 129 8.61 1.59 11.55
CA CYS A 129 8.43 0.89 12.81
C CYS A 129 7.96 1.88 13.88
N ALA A 130 7.06 1.45 14.77
CA ALA A 130 6.72 2.26 15.94
C ALA A 130 7.99 2.46 16.77
N SER A 131 8.33 3.72 17.04
CA SER A 131 9.50 4.11 17.84
C SER A 131 9.26 3.91 19.33
#